data_AF-A0A832DQW4-F1
#
_entry.id   AF-A0A832DQW4-F1
#
_cell.length_a   1.000
_cell.length_b   1.000
_cell.length_c   1.000
_cell.angle_alpha   90.00
_cell.angle_beta   90.00
_cell.angle_gamma   90.00
#
_symmetry.space_group_name_H-M   'P 1'
#
loop_
_entity.id
_entity.type
_entity.pdbx_description
1 polymer ?
#
loop_
_entity_poly.entity_id
_entity_poly.type
_entity_poly.pdbx_seq_one_letter_code
_entity_poly.pdbx_strand_id
1 'polypeptide(L)'
;MVFLRVFSILLIFVFNFANAAVFVKPSEITYLEVNYNDTIVAGESQTIEFKATDAYGNPSNNTGLSDKIKIVSNGLMLDKNEIYPVDIKNGKFTLKVTGRKAGNYSIQFVINDKPILIKVNLTNALTPSLQFKVINNKADFIVITSPDRFLPGYPYKVKISFYDKEGNPVVTKYHINQTFTIVANGTSKDIDLKDFSGETYQYEITPYTVKEFNIEVIDKSTNKKVASKTIQPEIQEIGKIEIETPNDIEVGKPFKLVLKAFDKNGRLIKVYDKIGKDVILKTTGTGELIPNKVPKEAFSDGIAQVDVIYTKSEEIKIEPVL
;
A
#
# COMPACT_ATOMS: atom_id res chain seq x y z
N MET A 1 -9.08 20.61 -116.73
CA MET A 1 -7.90 21.32 -116.22
C MET A 1 -8.35 22.27 -115.13
N VAL A 2 -7.55 22.40 -114.06
CA VAL A 2 -7.64 23.36 -112.94
C VAL A 2 -8.41 22.90 -111.68
N PHE A 3 -7.58 22.62 -110.67
CA PHE A 3 -7.74 22.62 -109.21
C PHE A 3 -8.91 23.42 -108.61
N LEU A 4 -9.51 22.90 -107.52
CA LEU A 4 -9.67 23.69 -106.30
C LEU A 4 -9.72 22.80 -105.04
N ARG A 5 -9.08 23.31 -103.99
CA ARG A 5 -8.69 22.64 -102.75
C ARG A 5 -9.88 22.26 -101.86
N VAL A 6 -9.85 21.04 -101.32
CA VAL A 6 -10.73 20.59 -100.24
C VAL A 6 -10.19 21.16 -98.93
N PHE A 7 -10.97 22.04 -98.29
CA PHE A 7 -10.69 22.54 -96.94
C PHE A 7 -11.45 21.65 -95.95
N SER A 8 -10.76 20.75 -95.27
CA SER A 8 -11.33 19.97 -94.16
C SER A 8 -11.39 20.85 -92.92
N ILE A 9 -12.60 21.31 -92.57
CA ILE A 9 -12.86 21.95 -91.28
C ILE A 9 -13.01 20.84 -90.24
N LEU A 10 -11.97 20.62 -89.45
CA LEU A 10 -12.04 19.77 -88.26
C LEU A 10 -12.77 20.55 -87.16
N LEU A 11 -14.07 20.28 -87.00
CA LEU A 11 -14.87 20.83 -85.93
C LEU A 11 -14.51 20.11 -84.62
N ILE A 12 -13.62 20.70 -83.82
CA ILE A 12 -13.33 20.23 -82.46
C ILE A 12 -14.52 20.62 -81.59
N PHE A 13 -15.41 19.66 -81.32
CA PHE A 13 -16.39 19.78 -80.24
C PHE A 13 -15.64 19.76 -78.90
N VAL A 14 -15.38 20.94 -78.34
CA VAL A 14 -14.97 21.07 -76.94
C VAL A 14 -16.22 20.84 -76.10
N PHE A 15 -16.41 19.61 -75.63
CA PHE A 15 -17.37 19.34 -74.55
C PHE A 15 -16.86 20.02 -73.28
N ASN A 16 -17.35 21.22 -72.99
CA ASN A 16 -17.27 21.79 -71.65
C ASN A 16 -18.23 20.98 -70.77
N PHE A 17 -17.73 19.94 -70.11
CA PHE A 17 -18.43 19.37 -68.97
C PHE A 17 -18.44 20.43 -67.86
N ALA A 18 -19.58 21.09 -67.67
CA ALA A 18 -19.81 21.91 -66.50
C ALA A 18 -19.83 21.00 -65.27
N ASN A 19 -18.69 20.89 -64.58
CA ASN A 19 -18.63 20.21 -63.29
C ASN A 19 -19.18 21.16 -62.24
N ALA A 20 -20.45 20.98 -61.85
CA ALA A 20 -21.02 21.60 -60.68
C ALA A 20 -20.61 20.78 -59.44
N ALA A 21 -19.78 21.35 -58.57
CA ALA A 21 -19.44 20.76 -57.29
C ALA A 21 -20.24 21.47 -56.18
N VAL A 22 -21.06 20.72 -55.44
CA VAL A 22 -21.74 21.20 -54.23
C VAL A 22 -20.99 20.68 -53.01
N PHE A 23 -20.51 21.59 -52.16
CA PHE A 23 -19.91 21.20 -50.89
C PHE A 23 -21.01 20.99 -49.84
N VAL A 24 -21.28 19.72 -49.50
CA VAL A 24 -22.24 19.36 -48.46
C VAL A 24 -21.52 19.42 -47.10
N LYS A 25 -22.04 20.25 -46.19
CA LYS A 25 -21.48 20.40 -44.84
C LYS A 25 -21.95 19.25 -43.92
N PRO A 26 -21.14 18.83 -42.94
CA PRO A 26 -21.57 17.89 -41.90
C PRO A 26 -22.75 18.44 -41.08
N SER A 27 -23.58 17.53 -40.55
CA SER A 27 -24.73 17.88 -39.70
C SER A 27 -24.32 18.12 -38.22
N GLU A 28 -25.32 18.36 -37.36
CA GLU A 28 -25.14 18.52 -35.92
C GLU A 28 -24.55 17.26 -35.25
N ILE A 29 -23.82 17.46 -34.15
CA ILE A 29 -23.23 16.37 -33.36
C ILE A 29 -24.35 15.50 -32.80
N THR A 30 -24.34 14.22 -33.15
CA THR A 30 -25.31 13.23 -32.65
C THR A 30 -24.67 12.30 -31.62
N TYR A 31 -23.40 11.96 -31.80
CA TYR A 31 -22.67 11.09 -30.88
C TYR A 31 -21.17 11.42 -30.86
N LEU A 32 -20.49 10.92 -29.82
CA LEU A 32 -19.04 11.00 -29.70
C LEU A 32 -18.42 9.62 -29.92
N GLU A 33 -17.32 9.51 -30.66
CA GLU A 33 -16.52 8.30 -30.76
C GLU A 33 -15.26 8.40 -29.92
N VAL A 34 -14.89 7.31 -29.26
CA VAL A 34 -13.70 7.29 -28.42
C VAL A 34 -13.03 5.92 -28.38
N ASN A 35 -11.70 5.97 -28.30
CA ASN A 35 -10.86 4.87 -27.81
C ASN A 35 -10.25 5.32 -26.50
N TYR A 36 -10.50 4.62 -25.41
CA TYR A 36 -9.95 4.97 -24.10
C TYR A 36 -9.64 3.74 -23.27
N ASN A 37 -8.69 3.89 -22.34
CA ASN A 37 -8.47 2.94 -21.27
C ASN A 37 -9.41 3.30 -20.11
N ASP A 38 -10.16 2.33 -19.62
CA ASP A 38 -11.11 2.50 -18.52
C ASP A 38 -10.39 2.56 -17.16
N THR A 39 -9.10 2.25 -17.11
CA THR A 39 -8.33 2.23 -15.87
C THR A 39 -7.39 3.44 -15.81
N ILE A 40 -7.49 4.21 -14.72
CA ILE A 40 -6.62 5.35 -14.42
C ILE A 40 -5.83 5.05 -13.16
N VAL A 41 -4.51 5.25 -13.19
CA VAL A 41 -3.70 5.19 -11.97
C VAL A 41 -3.84 6.52 -11.22
N ALA A 42 -4.07 6.46 -9.91
CA ALA A 42 -4.26 7.63 -9.07
C ALA A 42 -3.10 8.63 -9.20
N GLY A 43 -3.45 9.91 -9.37
CA GLY A 43 -2.52 11.02 -9.61
C GLY A 43 -2.02 11.12 -11.05
N GLU A 44 -2.15 10.08 -11.86
CA GLU A 44 -1.80 10.11 -13.28
C GLU A 44 -2.96 10.65 -14.13
N SER A 45 -2.61 11.25 -15.26
CA SER A 45 -3.59 11.84 -16.17
C SER A 45 -3.63 11.08 -17.48
N GLN A 46 -4.83 10.85 -17.98
CA GLN A 46 -5.08 10.29 -19.31
C GLN A 46 -5.63 11.37 -20.22
N THR A 47 -4.97 11.62 -21.35
CA THR A 47 -5.52 12.46 -22.41
C THR A 47 -6.30 11.58 -23.38
N ILE A 48 -7.60 11.86 -23.52
CA ILE A 48 -8.53 11.11 -24.37
C ILE A 48 -8.91 11.97 -25.57
N GLU A 49 -8.77 11.41 -26.78
CA GLU A 49 -9.25 12.04 -28.01
C GLU A 49 -10.67 11.55 -28.31
N PHE A 50 -11.58 12.50 -28.52
CA PHE A 50 -12.95 12.25 -28.93
C PHE A 50 -13.15 12.72 -30.37
N LYS A 51 -13.92 11.97 -31.15
CA LYS A 51 -14.45 12.45 -32.44
C LYS A 51 -15.91 12.83 -32.24
N ALA A 52 -16.26 14.06 -32.60
CA ALA A 52 -17.63 14.53 -32.68
C ALA A 52 -18.21 14.15 -34.03
N THR A 53 -19.29 13.37 -34.02
CA THR A 53 -19.82 12.72 -35.24
C THR A 53 -21.31 13.00 -35.41
N ASP A 54 -21.74 13.23 -36.64
CA ASP A 54 -23.16 13.34 -36.98
C ASP A 54 -23.84 11.96 -37.10
N ALA A 55 -25.16 11.93 -37.31
CA ALA A 55 -25.93 10.69 -37.42
C ALA A 55 -25.50 9.75 -38.57
N TYR A 56 -24.70 10.24 -39.51
CA TYR A 56 -24.25 9.49 -40.69
C TYR A 56 -22.77 9.08 -40.61
N GLY A 57 -22.08 9.35 -39.51
CA GLY A 57 -20.69 8.98 -39.33
C GLY A 57 -19.67 10.02 -39.81
N ASN A 58 -20.12 11.23 -40.19
CA ASN A 58 -19.20 12.27 -40.65
C ASN A 58 -18.65 13.07 -39.46
N PRO A 59 -17.35 13.44 -39.48
CA PRO A 59 -16.79 14.38 -38.51
C PRO A 59 -17.53 15.72 -38.55
N SER A 60 -18.08 16.13 -37.41
CA SER A 60 -18.81 17.40 -37.29
C SER A 60 -17.82 18.54 -37.01
N ASN A 61 -17.59 19.39 -38.01
CA ASN A 61 -16.51 20.36 -38.02
C ASN A 61 -16.90 21.69 -37.36
N ASN A 62 -17.46 21.69 -36.15
CA ASN A 62 -17.79 22.90 -35.37
C ASN A 62 -18.99 23.72 -35.95
N THR A 63 -19.33 23.59 -37.24
CA THR A 63 -20.33 24.43 -37.93
C THR A 63 -21.79 24.26 -37.52
N GLY A 64 -22.14 23.17 -36.81
CA GLY A 64 -23.51 22.88 -36.37
C GLY A 64 -23.74 22.99 -34.86
N LEU A 65 -22.68 23.25 -34.08
CA LEU A 65 -22.78 23.31 -32.63
C LEU A 65 -22.97 24.77 -32.19
N SER A 66 -24.23 25.17 -31.94
CA SER A 66 -24.55 26.52 -31.44
C SER A 66 -24.23 26.71 -29.96
N ASP A 67 -24.15 25.61 -29.21
CA ASP A 67 -24.02 25.62 -27.75
C ASP A 67 -22.90 24.70 -27.25
N LYS A 68 -22.30 25.04 -26.11
CA LYS A 68 -21.17 24.28 -25.56
C LYS A 68 -21.58 22.88 -25.08
N ILE A 69 -20.65 21.93 -25.15
CA ILE A 69 -20.83 20.60 -24.54
C ILE A 69 -20.44 20.69 -23.06
N LYS A 70 -21.39 20.49 -22.14
CA LYS A 70 -21.09 20.38 -20.70
C LYS A 70 -20.57 18.98 -20.38
N ILE A 71 -19.57 18.90 -19.53
CA ILE A 71 -18.97 17.65 -19.07
C ILE A 71 -19.31 17.48 -17.60
N VAL A 72 -20.02 16.40 -17.29
CA VAL A 72 -20.43 16.06 -15.93
C VAL A 72 -19.60 14.87 -15.46
N SER A 73 -18.88 15.04 -14.36
CA SER A 73 -18.16 13.94 -13.70
C SER A 73 -18.60 13.80 -12.24
N ASN A 74 -18.59 12.58 -11.74
CA ASN A 74 -18.88 12.26 -10.34
C ASN A 74 -17.64 12.30 -9.43
N GLY A 75 -16.54 12.93 -9.85
CA GLY A 75 -15.36 13.14 -9.00
C GLY A 75 -14.01 13.01 -9.70
N LEU A 76 -13.96 12.81 -11.02
CA LEU A 76 -12.71 12.94 -11.77
C LEU A 76 -12.37 14.43 -11.92
N MET A 77 -11.08 14.73 -11.88
CA MET A 77 -10.58 16.06 -12.19
C MET A 77 -10.40 16.16 -13.70
N LEU A 78 -11.01 17.19 -14.29
CA LEU A 78 -10.97 17.46 -15.72
C LEU A 78 -10.14 18.72 -15.95
N ASP A 79 -9.37 18.77 -17.05
CA ASP A 79 -8.70 20.01 -17.46
C ASP A 79 -9.69 21.10 -17.91
N LYS A 80 -10.89 20.69 -18.32
CA LYS A 80 -12.02 21.56 -18.64
C LYS A 80 -13.34 20.84 -18.36
N ASN A 81 -14.36 21.61 -17.98
CA ASN A 81 -15.71 21.11 -17.72
C ASN A 81 -16.67 21.39 -18.87
N GLU A 82 -16.21 22.10 -19.90
CA GLU A 82 -16.99 22.49 -21.06
C GLU A 82 -16.10 22.38 -22.31
N ILE A 83 -16.68 21.92 -23.41
CA ILE A 83 -16.05 21.95 -24.73
C ILE A 83 -16.77 23.00 -25.56
N TYR A 84 -16.05 24.07 -25.90
CA TYR A 84 -16.58 25.10 -26.77
C TYR A 84 -16.48 24.65 -28.22
N PRO A 85 -17.35 25.16 -29.11
CA PRO A 85 -17.28 24.81 -30.53
C PRO A 85 -15.88 25.03 -31.13
N VAL A 86 -15.19 26.11 -30.74
CA VAL A 86 -13.79 26.44 -31.12
C VAL A 86 -12.75 25.38 -30.71
N ASP A 87 -13.02 24.59 -29.67
CA ASP A 87 -12.13 23.52 -29.21
C ASP A 87 -12.19 22.28 -30.13
N ILE A 88 -13.23 22.17 -30.97
CA ILE A 88 -13.46 21.07 -31.89
C ILE A 88 -12.77 21.37 -33.22
N LYS A 89 -11.58 20.82 -33.41
CA LYS A 89 -10.78 20.98 -34.63
C LYS A 89 -10.91 19.75 -35.51
N ASN A 90 -11.41 19.93 -36.73
CA ASN A 90 -11.65 18.82 -37.69
C ASN A 90 -12.49 17.68 -37.10
N GLY A 91 -13.54 18.03 -36.35
CA GLY A 91 -14.42 17.06 -35.68
C GLY A 91 -13.78 16.32 -34.52
N LYS A 92 -12.68 16.85 -33.95
CA LYS A 92 -11.99 16.23 -32.82
C LYS A 92 -11.73 17.21 -31.70
N PHE A 93 -11.74 16.71 -30.47
CA PHE A 93 -11.26 17.43 -29.30
C PHE A 93 -10.60 16.45 -28.33
N THR A 94 -9.81 16.99 -27.40
CA THR A 94 -9.18 16.20 -26.33
C THR A 94 -9.71 16.62 -24.97
N LEU A 95 -9.75 15.66 -24.04
CA LEU A 95 -10.07 15.87 -22.63
C LEU A 95 -8.99 15.19 -21.79
N LYS A 96 -8.39 15.91 -20.85
CA LYS A 96 -7.45 15.35 -19.89
C LYS A 96 -8.18 15.01 -18.60
N VAL A 97 -8.13 13.74 -18.22
CA VAL A 97 -8.84 13.18 -17.08
C VAL A 97 -7.84 12.68 -16.05
N THR A 98 -8.01 13.08 -14.79
CA THR A 98 -7.17 12.65 -13.66
C THR A 98 -8.05 12.12 -12.55
N GLY A 99 -7.76 10.91 -12.07
CA GLY A 99 -8.35 10.36 -10.85
C GLY A 99 -7.38 10.53 -9.69
N ARG A 100 -7.86 10.99 -8.53
CA ARG A 100 -7.03 11.09 -7.31
C ARG A 100 -7.34 10.02 -6.28
N LYS A 101 -8.62 9.72 -6.08
CA LYS A 101 -9.06 8.68 -5.14
C LYS A 101 -9.36 7.39 -5.89
N ALA A 102 -8.95 6.25 -5.33
CA ALA A 102 -9.29 4.95 -5.89
C ALA A 102 -10.80 4.71 -5.81
N GLY A 103 -11.41 4.19 -6.87
CA GLY A 103 -12.85 4.02 -6.95
C GLY A 103 -13.39 3.96 -8.38
N ASN A 104 -14.71 3.92 -8.50
CA ASN A 104 -15.41 3.92 -9.78
C ASN A 104 -15.97 5.31 -10.09
N TYR A 105 -15.71 5.79 -11.31
CA TYR A 105 -16.06 7.13 -11.75
C TYR A 105 -16.71 7.09 -13.12
N SER A 106 -17.39 8.18 -13.46
CA SER A 106 -17.99 8.36 -14.77
C SER A 106 -17.85 9.77 -15.31
N ILE A 107 -17.94 9.87 -16.63
CA ILE A 107 -18.04 11.12 -17.38
C ILE A 107 -19.24 11.03 -18.32
N GLN A 108 -20.10 12.04 -18.28
CA GLN A 108 -21.20 12.23 -19.21
C GLN A 108 -21.03 13.56 -19.95
N PHE A 109 -21.38 13.57 -21.23
CA PHE A 109 -21.40 14.77 -22.06
C PHE A 109 -22.85 15.19 -22.31
N VAL A 110 -23.14 16.48 -22.18
CA VAL A 110 -24.50 17.03 -22.27
C VAL A 110 -24.51 18.23 -23.22
N ILE A 111 -25.42 18.22 -24.20
CA ILE A 111 -25.74 19.36 -25.07
C ILE A 111 -27.22 19.67 -24.90
N ASN A 112 -27.59 20.95 -24.73
CA ASN A 112 -28.98 21.38 -24.57
C ASN A 112 -29.74 20.56 -23.51
N ASP A 113 -29.06 20.30 -22.39
CA ASP A 113 -29.53 19.49 -21.25
C ASP A 113 -29.92 18.03 -21.59
N LYS A 114 -29.47 17.52 -22.74
CA LYS A 114 -29.62 16.12 -23.15
C LYS A 114 -28.25 15.40 -23.21
N PRO A 115 -28.14 14.16 -22.68
CA PRO A 115 -26.93 13.37 -22.83
C PRO A 115 -26.61 13.08 -24.30
N ILE A 116 -25.34 13.22 -24.67
CA ILE A 116 -24.82 12.74 -25.95
C ILE A 116 -24.47 11.26 -25.80
N LEU A 117 -24.81 10.45 -26.79
CA LEU A 117 -24.35 9.06 -26.85
C LEU A 117 -22.85 8.99 -27.17
N ILE A 118 -22.18 8.01 -26.58
CA ILE A 118 -20.75 7.77 -26.76
C ILE A 118 -20.58 6.37 -27.33
N LYS A 119 -19.99 6.28 -28.51
CA LYS A 119 -19.58 5.04 -29.16
C LYS A 119 -18.17 4.70 -28.71
N VAL A 120 -18.04 3.65 -27.90
CA VAL A 120 -16.74 3.11 -27.46
C VAL A 120 -16.27 2.13 -28.53
N ASN A 121 -15.28 2.52 -29.31
CA ASN A 121 -14.88 1.76 -30.51
C ASN A 121 -14.28 0.38 -30.17
N LEU A 122 -13.65 0.21 -29.00
CA LEU A 122 -13.11 -1.09 -28.57
C LEU A 122 -14.20 -2.15 -28.39
N THR A 123 -15.39 -1.76 -27.95
CA THR A 123 -16.51 -2.68 -27.64
C THR A 123 -17.69 -2.52 -28.59
N ASN A 124 -17.65 -1.52 -29.48
CA ASN A 124 -18.79 -1.04 -30.26
C ASN A 124 -20.04 -0.68 -29.41
N ALA A 125 -19.87 -0.44 -28.11
CA ALA A 125 -20.98 -0.08 -27.24
C ALA A 125 -21.38 1.38 -27.46
N LEU A 126 -22.70 1.64 -27.46
CA LEU A 126 -23.29 2.97 -27.38
C LEU A 126 -23.75 3.21 -25.94
N THR A 127 -23.14 4.17 -25.25
CA THR A 127 -23.39 4.44 -23.83
C THR A 127 -23.60 5.93 -23.58
N PRO A 128 -24.46 6.33 -22.61
CA PRO A 128 -24.62 7.74 -22.22
C PRO A 128 -23.49 8.25 -21.32
N SER A 129 -22.55 7.40 -20.90
CA SER A 129 -21.42 7.77 -20.04
C SER A 129 -20.20 6.87 -20.25
N LEU A 130 -19.01 7.44 -20.07
CA LEU A 130 -17.78 6.67 -19.93
C LEU A 130 -17.57 6.28 -18.48
N GLN A 131 -17.19 5.03 -18.25
CA GLN A 131 -16.90 4.49 -16.93
C GLN A 131 -15.39 4.36 -16.75
N PHE A 132 -14.90 4.69 -15.56
CA PHE A 132 -13.50 4.63 -15.19
C PHE A 132 -13.33 3.93 -13.84
N LYS A 133 -12.29 3.10 -13.73
CA LYS A 133 -11.79 2.57 -12.48
C LYS A 133 -10.46 3.24 -12.15
N VAL A 134 -10.45 4.07 -11.11
CA VAL A 134 -9.22 4.64 -10.57
C VAL A 134 -8.63 3.62 -9.60
N ILE A 135 -7.38 3.22 -9.84
CA ILE A 135 -6.61 2.31 -8.99
C ILE A 135 -5.49 3.07 -8.28
N ASN A 136 -5.09 2.61 -7.10
CA ASN A 136 -3.98 3.21 -6.35
C ASN A 136 -2.68 3.21 -7.18
N ASN A 137 -1.82 4.19 -6.95
CA ASN A 137 -0.48 4.21 -7.53
C ASN A 137 0.51 3.41 -6.65
N LYS A 138 1.79 3.45 -7.03
CA LYS A 138 2.93 2.99 -6.23
C LYS A 138 2.91 3.66 -4.85
N ALA A 139 3.36 2.92 -3.85
CA ALA A 139 3.55 3.43 -2.50
C ALA A 139 4.59 4.56 -2.52
N ASP A 140 4.22 5.68 -1.90
CA ASP A 140 5.01 6.91 -1.77
C ASP A 140 5.32 7.20 -0.30
N PHE A 141 4.38 6.93 0.61
CA PHE A 141 4.61 7.02 2.05
C PHE A 141 4.10 5.80 2.80
N ILE A 142 4.77 5.50 3.91
CA ILE A 142 4.53 4.31 4.73
C ILE A 142 4.23 4.75 6.16
N VAL A 143 3.21 4.13 6.75
CA VAL A 143 2.81 4.38 8.14
C VAL A 143 3.07 3.14 8.98
N ILE A 144 3.88 3.30 10.03
CA ILE A 144 4.13 2.26 11.03
C ILE A 144 3.20 2.51 12.23
N THR A 145 2.35 1.54 12.53
CA THR A 145 1.41 1.57 13.66
C THR A 145 1.74 0.47 14.64
N SER A 146 1.98 0.85 15.89
CA SER A 146 2.31 -0.03 17.01
C SER A 146 2.12 0.75 18.32
N PRO A 147 2.11 0.09 19.50
CA PRO A 147 2.27 0.80 20.77
C PRO A 147 3.56 1.65 20.80
N ASP A 148 3.72 2.54 21.77
CA ASP A 148 4.97 3.31 21.90
C ASP A 148 5.97 2.63 22.82
N ARG A 149 5.51 1.61 23.56
CA ARG A 149 6.31 0.83 24.50
C ARG A 149 6.15 -0.67 24.27
N PHE A 150 7.22 -1.42 24.52
CA PHE A 150 7.21 -2.88 24.49
C PHE A 150 7.64 -3.46 25.83
N LEU A 151 7.11 -4.63 26.18
CA LEU A 151 7.56 -5.39 27.34
C LEU A 151 8.63 -6.42 26.90
N PRO A 152 9.88 -6.35 27.40
CA PRO A 152 10.94 -7.24 26.95
C PRO A 152 10.63 -8.73 27.14
N GLY A 153 10.86 -9.54 26.11
CA GLY A 153 10.58 -10.98 26.09
C GLY A 153 9.12 -11.35 25.79
N TYR A 154 8.27 -10.37 25.54
CA TYR A 154 6.86 -10.59 25.18
C TYR A 154 6.59 -10.22 23.72
N PRO A 155 5.59 -10.87 23.08
CA PRO A 155 5.24 -10.56 21.72
C PRO A 155 4.78 -9.11 21.54
N TYR A 156 5.22 -8.51 20.45
CA TYR A 156 5.01 -7.12 20.12
C TYR A 156 4.52 -6.99 18.68
N LYS A 157 3.27 -6.49 18.55
CA LYS A 157 2.57 -6.40 17.27
C LYS A 157 2.90 -5.11 16.55
N VAL A 158 3.26 -5.24 15.28
CA VAL A 158 3.57 -4.12 14.39
C VAL A 158 2.67 -4.21 13.16
N LYS A 159 2.08 -3.08 12.78
CA LYS A 159 1.30 -2.91 11.56
C LYS A 159 1.97 -1.90 10.65
N ILE A 160 2.03 -2.18 9.36
CA ILE A 160 2.60 -1.31 8.35
C ILE A 160 1.59 -1.12 7.24
N SER A 161 1.30 0.14 6.91
CA SER A 161 0.37 0.51 5.84
C SER A 161 1.14 1.26 4.76
N PHE A 162 0.81 0.98 3.51
CA PHE A 162 1.45 1.60 2.35
C PHE A 162 0.43 2.47 1.62
N TYR A 163 0.78 3.71 1.35
CA TYR A 163 -0.08 4.67 0.68
C TYR A 163 0.61 5.27 -0.53
N ASP A 164 -0.14 5.51 -1.59
CA ASP A 164 0.34 6.30 -2.71
C ASP A 164 0.39 7.80 -2.37
N LYS A 165 0.94 8.61 -3.28
CA LYS A 165 1.08 10.06 -3.11
C LYS A 165 -0.25 10.79 -2.87
N GLU A 166 -1.36 10.25 -3.36
CA GLU A 166 -2.71 10.81 -3.18
C GLU A 166 -3.39 10.33 -1.90
N GLY A 167 -2.72 9.46 -1.13
CA GLY A 167 -3.21 8.90 0.13
C GLY A 167 -4.11 7.67 -0.03
N ASN A 168 -4.13 7.03 -1.20
CA ASN A 168 -4.86 5.77 -1.37
C ASN A 168 -4.05 4.61 -0.80
N PRO A 169 -4.69 3.66 -0.09
CA PRO A 169 -4.01 2.46 0.35
C PRO A 169 -3.59 1.60 -0.86
N VAL A 170 -2.38 1.07 -0.81
CA VAL A 170 -1.83 0.22 -1.86
C VAL A 170 -2.23 -1.23 -1.59
N VAL A 171 -3.36 -1.64 -2.19
CA VAL A 171 -4.03 -2.93 -1.90
C VAL A 171 -3.97 -3.95 -3.05
N THR A 172 -3.56 -3.52 -4.24
CA THR A 172 -3.69 -4.29 -5.48
C THR A 172 -2.42 -5.05 -5.85
N LYS A 173 -2.58 -6.33 -6.18
CA LYS A 173 -1.49 -7.28 -6.45
C LYS A 173 -0.84 -7.18 -7.84
N TYR A 174 -1.47 -6.52 -8.80
CA TYR A 174 -1.24 -6.86 -10.21
C TYR A 174 -0.45 -5.84 -11.03
N HIS A 175 -0.37 -4.57 -10.62
CA HIS A 175 0.30 -3.52 -11.42
C HIS A 175 1.48 -2.84 -10.75
N ILE A 176 1.81 -3.22 -9.51
CA ILE A 176 2.89 -2.60 -8.73
C ILE A 176 3.95 -3.66 -8.44
N ASN A 177 5.22 -3.33 -8.67
CA ASN A 177 6.37 -4.15 -8.30
C ASN A 177 7.27 -3.34 -7.37
N GLN A 178 6.91 -3.28 -6.10
CA GLN A 178 7.68 -2.58 -5.07
C GLN A 178 7.94 -3.54 -3.92
N THR A 179 9.20 -3.61 -3.52
CA THR A 179 9.65 -4.47 -2.43
C THR A 179 10.28 -3.63 -1.33
N PHE A 180 9.97 -3.99 -0.09
CA PHE A 180 10.47 -3.30 1.09
C PHE A 180 11.11 -4.30 2.04
N THR A 181 12.10 -3.87 2.79
CA THR A 181 12.66 -4.61 3.92
C THR A 181 12.26 -3.89 5.19
N ILE A 182 11.58 -4.61 6.09
CA ILE A 182 11.36 -4.18 7.46
C ILE A 182 12.54 -4.65 8.29
N VAL A 183 13.13 -3.75 9.07
CA VAL A 183 14.15 -4.08 10.07
C VAL A 183 13.62 -3.68 11.44
N ALA A 184 13.62 -4.61 12.39
CA ALA A 184 13.21 -4.35 13.76
C ALA A 184 13.96 -5.27 14.73
N ASN A 185 14.62 -4.68 15.74
CA ASN A 185 15.31 -5.41 16.81
C ASN A 185 16.22 -6.56 16.29
N GLY A 186 17.07 -6.28 15.29
CA GLY A 186 17.99 -7.25 14.69
C GLY A 186 17.34 -8.30 13.78
N THR A 187 16.01 -8.29 13.65
CA THR A 187 15.28 -9.11 12.67
C THR A 187 15.00 -8.30 11.41
N SER A 188 15.01 -8.97 10.26
CA SER A 188 14.58 -8.37 9.00
C SER A 188 13.54 -9.24 8.30
N LYS A 189 12.62 -8.58 7.59
CA LYS A 189 11.58 -9.24 6.80
C LYS A 189 11.36 -8.49 5.50
N ASP A 190 11.52 -9.20 4.40
CA ASP A 190 11.17 -8.68 3.08
C ASP A 190 9.67 -8.82 2.81
N ILE A 191 9.12 -7.81 2.14
CA ILE A 191 7.74 -7.73 1.68
C ILE A 191 7.74 -7.34 0.21
N ASP A 192 7.00 -8.09 -0.59
CA ASP A 192 6.57 -7.67 -1.91
C ASP A 192 5.11 -7.20 -1.82
N LEU A 193 4.82 -5.99 -2.30
CA LEU A 193 3.45 -5.47 -2.32
C LEU A 193 2.53 -6.27 -3.26
N LYS A 194 3.07 -7.08 -4.17
CA LYS A 194 2.28 -8.01 -5.00
C LYS A 194 1.67 -9.16 -4.19
N ASP A 195 2.40 -9.64 -3.20
CA ASP A 195 1.96 -10.77 -2.37
C ASP A 195 1.03 -10.31 -1.24
N PHE A 196 1.00 -9.00 -1.00
CA PHE A 196 0.22 -8.38 0.02
C PHE A 196 -1.27 -8.32 -0.36
N SER A 197 -2.15 -8.81 0.52
CA SER A 197 -3.60 -8.64 0.42
C SER A 197 -4.11 -7.93 1.66
N GLY A 198 -4.70 -6.75 1.49
CA GLY A 198 -5.26 -5.94 2.56
C GLY A 198 -4.70 -4.53 2.57
N GLU A 199 -5.06 -3.75 3.60
CA GLU A 199 -4.58 -2.37 3.79
C GLU A 199 -3.35 -2.30 4.72
N THR A 200 -3.20 -3.28 5.61
CA THR A 200 -2.11 -3.36 6.59
C THR A 200 -1.36 -4.70 6.58
N TYR A 201 -0.04 -4.65 6.49
CA TYR A 201 0.84 -5.77 6.77
C TYR A 201 1.06 -5.86 8.28
N GLN A 202 0.69 -7.00 8.87
CA GLN A 202 0.87 -7.24 10.30
C GLN A 202 1.93 -8.31 10.53
N TYR A 203 2.85 -8.04 11.44
CA TYR A 203 3.79 -9.04 11.93
C TYR A 203 4.02 -8.86 13.43
N GLU A 204 4.63 -9.88 14.04
CA GLU A 204 4.91 -9.94 15.46
C GLU A 204 6.40 -10.19 15.66
N ILE A 205 6.99 -9.50 16.63
CA ILE A 205 8.37 -9.71 17.08
C ILE A 205 8.41 -9.88 18.59
N THR A 206 9.43 -10.55 19.11
CA THR A 206 9.64 -10.69 20.56
C THR A 206 10.97 -10.04 20.93
N PRO A 207 10.98 -8.75 21.28
CA PRO A 207 12.21 -8.06 21.63
C PRO A 207 12.71 -8.45 23.01
N TYR A 208 13.92 -9.02 23.10
CA TYR A 208 14.59 -9.33 24.38
C TYR A 208 15.53 -8.20 24.84
N THR A 209 15.58 -7.07 24.15
CA THR A 209 16.41 -5.92 24.54
C THR A 209 15.74 -5.11 25.65
N VAL A 210 16.56 -4.43 26.46
CA VAL A 210 16.13 -3.50 27.52
C VAL A 210 16.41 -2.05 27.14
N LYS A 211 16.77 -1.82 25.87
CA LYS A 211 17.00 -0.51 25.27
C LYS A 211 15.93 -0.24 24.22
N GLU A 212 15.75 1.02 23.87
CA GLU A 212 14.94 1.39 22.71
C GLU A 212 15.46 0.73 21.43
N PHE A 213 14.55 0.54 20.47
CA PHE A 213 14.92 0.12 19.12
C PHE A 213 14.05 0.83 18.09
N ASN A 214 14.54 0.90 16.86
CA ASN A 214 13.78 1.42 15.73
C ASN A 214 13.15 0.29 14.93
N ILE A 215 11.89 0.49 14.54
CA ILE A 215 11.29 -0.19 13.40
C ILE A 215 11.59 0.68 12.19
N GLU A 216 12.25 0.11 11.19
CA GLU A 216 12.60 0.81 9.97
C GLU A 216 12.01 0.07 8.77
N VAL A 217 11.53 0.85 7.80
CA VAL A 217 11.10 0.33 6.49
C VAL A 217 12.04 0.92 5.45
N ILE A 218 12.67 0.05 4.68
CA ILE A 218 13.65 0.38 3.66
C ILE A 218 13.07 -0.01 2.31
N ASP A 219 13.05 0.91 1.36
CA ASP A 219 12.74 0.60 -0.04
C ASP A 219 13.94 -0.10 -0.67
N LYS A 220 13.76 -1.35 -1.12
CA LYS A 220 14.85 -2.16 -1.68
C LYS A 220 15.38 -1.63 -3.00
N SER A 221 14.57 -0.89 -3.77
CA SER A 221 14.99 -0.36 -5.07
C SER A 221 15.96 0.82 -4.92
N THR A 222 15.77 1.63 -3.88
CA THR A 222 16.59 2.82 -3.62
C THR A 222 17.56 2.64 -2.46
N ASN A 223 17.41 1.56 -1.68
CA ASN A 223 18.09 1.31 -0.41
C ASN A 223 17.96 2.49 0.58
N LYS A 224 16.84 3.21 0.52
CA LYS A 224 16.57 4.35 1.40
C LYS A 224 15.56 3.99 2.47
N LYS A 225 15.78 4.52 3.67
CA LYS A 225 14.80 4.49 4.74
C LYS A 225 13.63 5.40 4.38
N VAL A 226 12.44 4.80 4.29
CA VAL A 226 11.19 5.48 3.88
C VAL A 226 10.22 5.67 5.04
N ALA A 227 10.37 4.90 6.13
CA ALA A 227 9.69 5.14 7.40
C ALA A 227 10.53 4.66 8.57
N SER A 228 10.33 5.26 9.74
CA SER A 228 10.96 4.85 10.98
C SER A 228 10.08 5.18 12.18
N LYS A 229 10.05 4.29 13.18
CA LYS A 229 9.42 4.53 14.48
C LYS A 229 10.28 3.99 15.60
N THR A 230 10.66 4.85 16.55
CA THR A 230 11.40 4.47 17.77
C THR A 230 10.43 3.94 18.82
N ILE A 231 10.75 2.78 19.40
CA ILE A 231 9.94 2.11 20.42
C ILE A 231 10.74 2.00 21.71
N GLN A 232 10.14 2.40 22.83
CA GLN A 232 10.76 2.40 24.14
C GLN A 232 10.48 1.10 24.91
N PRO A 233 11.40 0.60 25.74
CA PRO A 233 11.10 -0.49 26.65
C PRO A 233 10.19 -0.02 27.80
N GLU A 234 9.31 -0.90 28.26
CA GLU A 234 8.69 -0.80 29.57
C GLU A 234 9.72 -1.23 30.63
N ILE A 235 9.85 -0.42 31.69
CA ILE A 235 10.74 -0.73 32.81
C ILE A 235 10.04 -1.77 33.69
N GLN A 236 10.72 -2.90 33.93
CA GLN A 236 10.29 -3.90 34.90
C GLN A 236 11.09 -3.77 36.19
N GLU A 237 10.43 -3.36 37.27
CA GLU A 237 11.03 -3.33 38.60
C GLU A 237 10.92 -4.70 39.27
N ILE A 238 12.04 -5.23 39.74
CA ILE A 238 12.10 -6.55 40.37
C ILE A 238 11.26 -6.54 41.66
N GLY A 239 10.32 -7.47 41.76
CA GLY A 239 9.40 -7.61 42.88
C GLY A 239 9.77 -8.78 43.79
N LYS A 240 9.81 -10.00 43.25
CA LYS A 240 10.13 -11.22 44.00
C LYS A 240 10.80 -12.28 43.13
N ILE A 241 11.52 -13.18 43.78
CA ILE A 241 11.97 -14.44 43.20
C ILE A 241 11.18 -15.56 43.89
N GLU A 242 10.45 -16.35 43.12
CA GLU A 242 9.84 -17.58 43.62
C GLU A 242 10.82 -18.74 43.43
N ILE A 243 10.82 -19.67 44.38
CA ILE A 243 11.65 -20.87 44.36
C ILE A 243 10.76 -22.10 44.47
N GLU A 244 10.98 -23.06 43.57
CA GLU A 244 10.38 -24.38 43.65
C GLU A 244 11.45 -25.37 44.11
N THR A 245 11.16 -26.07 45.19
CA THR A 245 12.03 -27.06 45.83
C THR A 245 11.37 -28.44 45.75
N PRO A 246 12.15 -29.53 45.61
CA PRO A 246 11.63 -30.87 45.86
C PRO A 246 11.20 -31.02 47.33
N ASN A 247 10.24 -31.92 47.60
CA ASN A 247 9.73 -32.15 48.96
C ASN A 247 10.73 -32.95 49.82
N ASP A 248 11.44 -33.89 49.22
CA ASP A 248 12.41 -34.74 49.88
C ASP A 248 13.72 -34.75 49.10
N ILE A 249 14.84 -34.66 49.81
CA ILE A 249 16.19 -34.69 49.26
C ILE A 249 17.08 -35.60 50.07
N GLU A 250 18.11 -36.15 49.45
CA GLU A 250 19.14 -36.92 50.13
C GLU A 250 20.40 -36.07 50.34
N VAL A 251 20.97 -36.14 51.54
CA VAL A 251 22.21 -35.42 51.89
C VAL A 251 23.33 -35.80 50.94
N GLY A 252 24.09 -34.79 50.49
CA GLY A 252 25.23 -35.00 49.59
C GLY A 252 24.85 -35.36 48.15
N LYS A 253 23.57 -35.60 47.84
CA LYS A 253 23.10 -35.82 46.47
C LYS A 253 22.63 -34.50 45.84
N PRO A 254 22.91 -34.29 44.54
CA PRO A 254 22.41 -33.12 43.83
C PRO A 254 20.89 -33.17 43.71
N PHE A 255 20.25 -32.01 43.89
CA PHE A 255 18.83 -31.80 43.64
C PHE A 255 18.60 -30.48 42.90
N LYS A 256 17.50 -30.41 42.16
CA LYS A 256 17.19 -29.27 41.29
C LYS A 256 16.33 -28.25 42.01
N LEU A 257 16.73 -26.99 41.91
CA LEU A 257 15.93 -25.82 42.26
C LEU A 257 15.47 -25.11 40.99
N VAL A 258 14.24 -24.60 40.99
CA VAL A 258 13.72 -23.74 39.91
C VAL A 258 13.41 -22.37 40.49
N LEU A 259 14.08 -21.34 39.99
CA LEU A 259 13.86 -19.95 40.38
C LEU A 259 13.10 -19.21 39.27
N LYS A 260 12.08 -18.43 39.63
CA LYS A 260 11.29 -17.61 38.71
C LYS A 260 11.29 -16.16 39.18
N ALA A 261 11.71 -15.23 38.32
CA ALA A 261 11.79 -13.81 38.66
C ALA A 261 10.54 -13.04 38.23
N PHE A 262 9.89 -12.36 39.17
CA PHE A 262 8.67 -11.58 38.92
C PHE A 262 8.87 -10.10 39.24
N ASP A 263 8.21 -9.24 38.45
CA ASP A 263 8.14 -7.81 38.70
C ASP A 263 7.14 -7.47 39.81
N LYS A 264 7.13 -6.21 40.26
CA LYS A 264 6.19 -5.71 41.28
C LYS A 264 4.71 -5.87 40.91
N ASN A 265 4.40 -6.03 39.63
CA ASN A 265 3.04 -6.25 39.12
C ASN A 265 2.71 -7.74 38.97
N GLY A 266 3.61 -8.65 39.37
CA GLY A 266 3.43 -10.10 39.29
C GLY A 266 3.67 -10.69 37.90
N ARG A 267 4.28 -9.96 36.96
CA ARG A 267 4.64 -10.48 35.62
C ARG A 267 6.04 -11.07 35.65
N LEU A 268 6.25 -12.16 34.91
CA LEU A 268 7.57 -12.78 34.80
C LEU A 268 8.54 -11.84 34.07
N ILE A 269 9.72 -11.63 34.64
CA ILE A 269 10.80 -10.83 34.06
C ILE A 269 11.62 -11.73 33.15
N LYS A 270 11.22 -11.84 31.88
CA LYS A 270 11.87 -12.76 30.94
C LYS A 270 13.33 -12.41 30.63
N VAL A 271 13.72 -11.16 30.87
CA VAL A 271 15.08 -10.62 30.63
C VAL A 271 15.84 -10.37 31.94
N TYR A 272 15.61 -11.22 32.95
CA TYR A 272 16.25 -11.07 34.26
C TYR A 272 17.78 -11.12 34.18
N ASP A 273 18.35 -11.85 33.22
CA ASP A 273 19.78 -11.86 32.88
C ASP A 273 20.34 -10.45 32.63
N LYS A 274 19.53 -9.54 32.09
CA LYS A 274 19.95 -8.19 31.70
C LYS A 274 19.74 -7.14 32.78
N ILE A 275 18.66 -7.24 33.55
CA ILE A 275 18.26 -6.21 34.53
C ILE A 275 18.43 -6.65 35.99
N GLY A 276 18.58 -7.96 36.21
CA GLY A 276 18.64 -8.58 37.52
C GLY A 276 19.96 -8.42 38.24
N LYS A 277 20.00 -9.02 39.43
CA LYS A 277 21.20 -9.24 40.24
C LYS A 277 21.35 -10.74 40.53
N ASP A 278 22.54 -11.13 40.96
CA ASP A 278 22.77 -12.49 41.43
C ASP A 278 21.87 -12.79 42.63
N VAL A 279 21.29 -14.00 42.66
CA VAL A 279 20.42 -14.45 43.74
C VAL A 279 21.24 -15.26 44.74
N ILE A 280 21.20 -14.87 46.01
CA ILE A 280 21.80 -15.64 47.11
C ILE A 280 20.74 -16.54 47.72
N LEU A 281 21.01 -17.84 47.77
CA LEU A 281 20.16 -18.83 48.41
C LEU A 281 20.57 -18.96 49.88
N LYS A 282 19.67 -18.60 50.79
CA LYS A 282 19.85 -18.79 52.23
C LYS A 282 19.09 -20.02 52.71
N THR A 283 19.65 -20.69 53.71
CA THR A 283 19.03 -21.85 54.36
C THR A 283 18.81 -21.58 55.85
N THR A 284 17.77 -22.17 56.45
CA THR A 284 17.54 -22.12 57.90
C THR A 284 18.34 -23.14 58.69
N GLY A 285 18.90 -24.15 58.01
CA GLY A 285 19.68 -25.23 58.63
C GLY A 285 21.14 -24.86 58.88
N THR A 286 21.86 -25.79 59.48
CA THR A 286 23.28 -25.66 59.87
C THR A 286 24.27 -26.23 58.84
N GLY A 287 23.79 -27.01 57.87
CA GLY A 287 24.55 -27.43 56.69
C GLY A 287 24.68 -26.34 55.63
N GLU A 288 25.53 -26.60 54.64
CA GLU A 288 25.85 -25.70 53.53
C GLU A 288 25.09 -26.10 52.26
N LEU A 289 24.58 -25.11 51.54
CA LEU A 289 23.99 -25.27 50.20
C LEU A 289 25.02 -24.89 49.14
N ILE A 290 25.32 -25.78 48.20
CA ILE A 290 26.41 -25.61 47.24
C ILE A 290 25.91 -25.86 45.81
N PRO A 291 25.98 -24.88 44.89
CA PRO A 291 26.28 -23.47 45.15
C PRO A 291 25.13 -22.77 45.91
N ASN A 292 25.46 -21.77 46.74
CA ASN A 292 24.48 -20.88 47.37
C ASN A 292 24.24 -19.57 46.58
N LYS A 293 24.84 -19.44 45.40
CA LYS A 293 24.73 -18.26 44.55
C LYS A 293 24.31 -18.66 43.15
N VAL A 294 23.22 -18.07 42.68
CA VAL A 294 22.72 -18.21 41.31
C VAL A 294 23.05 -16.93 40.57
N PRO A 295 23.98 -16.93 39.59
CA PRO A 295 24.29 -15.74 38.81
C PRO A 295 23.06 -15.32 37.99
N LYS A 296 22.85 -14.02 37.79
CA LYS A 296 21.70 -13.53 37.01
C LYS A 296 21.67 -14.09 35.59
N GLU A 297 22.84 -14.37 35.01
CA GLU A 297 22.98 -14.94 33.66
C GLU A 297 22.48 -16.39 33.57
N ALA A 298 22.25 -17.07 34.70
CA ALA A 298 21.61 -18.40 34.71
C ALA A 298 20.11 -18.35 34.41
N PHE A 299 19.50 -17.16 34.42
CA PHE A 299 18.08 -16.99 34.08
C PHE A 299 17.91 -16.92 32.56
N SER A 300 17.13 -17.84 32.01
CA SER A 300 16.65 -17.81 30.63
C SER A 300 15.14 -17.69 30.63
N ASP A 301 14.59 -16.74 29.88
CA ASP A 301 13.15 -16.40 29.91
C ASP A 301 12.60 -16.16 31.33
N GLY A 302 13.44 -15.62 32.21
CA GLY A 302 13.08 -15.30 33.60
C GLY A 302 13.08 -16.50 34.54
N ILE A 303 13.60 -17.65 34.10
CA ILE A 303 13.66 -18.90 34.85
C ILE A 303 15.10 -19.39 34.93
N ALA A 304 15.59 -19.71 36.13
CA ALA A 304 16.86 -20.40 36.33
C ALA A 304 16.60 -21.81 36.90
N GLN A 305 17.30 -22.81 36.36
CA GLN A 305 17.35 -24.15 36.93
C GLN A 305 18.75 -24.41 37.45
N VAL A 306 18.88 -24.79 38.72
CA VAL A 306 20.18 -24.93 39.38
C VAL A 306 20.23 -26.25 40.12
N ASP A 307 21.27 -27.04 39.85
CA ASP A 307 21.57 -28.22 40.64
C ASP A 307 22.42 -27.81 41.85
N VAL A 308 21.96 -28.18 43.04
CA VAL A 308 22.60 -27.85 44.32
C VAL A 308 22.74 -29.10 45.17
N ILE A 309 23.67 -29.07 46.12
CA ILE A 309 23.88 -30.11 47.13
C ILE A 309 23.69 -29.48 48.51
N TYR A 310 23.10 -30.23 49.44
CA TYR A 310 23.03 -29.85 50.86
C TYR A 310 23.85 -30.83 51.72
N THR A 311 24.66 -30.32 52.65
CA THR A 311 25.69 -31.11 53.33
C THR A 311 25.25 -31.78 54.64
N LYS A 312 24.02 -31.57 55.11
CA LYS A 312 23.55 -32.08 56.42
C LYS A 312 22.11 -32.58 56.39
N SER A 313 21.82 -33.59 57.21
CA SER A 313 20.46 -34.13 57.38
C SER A 313 19.73 -33.31 58.45
N GLU A 314 18.79 -32.48 58.03
CA GLU A 314 17.94 -31.65 58.89
C GLU A 314 16.77 -31.07 58.07
N GLU A 315 15.75 -30.55 58.74
CA GLU A 315 14.69 -29.80 58.07
C GLU A 315 15.19 -28.39 57.74
N ILE A 316 15.03 -27.98 56.47
CA ILE A 316 15.49 -26.68 55.99
C ILE A 316 14.41 -25.96 55.19
N LYS A 317 14.46 -24.63 55.20
CA LYS A 317 13.82 -23.76 54.21
C LYS A 317 14.91 -23.11 53.37
N ILE A 318 14.67 -23.00 52.07
CA ILE A 318 15.55 -22.30 51.13
C ILE A 318 14.85 -21.02 50.69
N GLU A 319 15.50 -19.87 50.90
CA GLU A 319 14.95 -18.55 50.57
C GLU A 319 15.88 -17.80 49.61
N PRO A 320 15.38 -17.32 48.46
CA PRO A 320 16.15 -16.48 47.55
C PRO A 320 16.22 -15.03 48.06
N VAL A 321 17.41 -14.43 48.01
CA VAL A 321 17.67 -13.04 48.42
C VAL A 321 18.39 -12.29 47.29
N LEU A 322 17.98 -11.05 47.05
CA LEU A 322 18.48 -10.14 46.00
C LEU A 322 19.47 -9.08 46.53
#